data_AF-A0A920TBZ1-F1
#
_entry.id   AF-A0A920TBZ1-F1
#
_cell.length_a   1.000
_cell.length_b   1.000
_cell.length_c   1.000
_cell.angle_alpha   90.00
_cell.angle_beta   90.00
_cell.angle_gamma   90.00
#
_symmetry.space_group_name_H-M   'P 1'
#
loop_
_entity.id
_entity.type
_entity.pdbx_description
1 polymer ?
#
loop_
_entity_poly.entity_id
_entity_poly.type
_entity_poly.pdbx_seq_one_letter_code
_entity_poly.pdbx_strand_id
1 'polypeptide(L)'
;MALREELLTRTDDDGTPLAETLPELPEWLGGLVRAGWWSQKLGEKLWTKTSSARFAKLVRWVTPLLRHGDRLAMSNRPARSLRSLLESANQLIGGDAPPTVTQSDRARVAVLRDTTSVAAPSVVVAHDGPLPRLDISIGDRTLLCGEWSLEVPFRTAQLASRPMGLRLLAK
;
A
#
# COMPACT_ATOMS: atom_id res chain seq x y z
N MET A 1 -24.73 -7.04 -6.54
CA MET A 1 -24.74 -6.61 -5.13
C MET A 1 -23.47 -7.06 -4.40
N ALA A 2 -23.12 -8.35 -4.41
CA ALA A 2 -21.98 -8.92 -3.67
C ALA A 2 -20.65 -8.13 -3.75
N LEU A 3 -20.17 -7.73 -4.94
CA LEU A 3 -18.89 -7.00 -5.07
C LEU A 3 -18.89 -5.61 -4.42
N ARG A 4 -20.06 -4.94 -4.34
CA ARG A 4 -20.18 -3.63 -3.71
C ARG A 4 -20.04 -3.77 -2.19
N GLU A 5 -20.76 -4.74 -1.63
CA GLU A 5 -20.74 -5.06 -0.20
C GLU A 5 -19.35 -5.52 0.22
N GLU A 6 -18.71 -6.36 -0.58
CA GLU A 6 -17.33 -6.81 -0.35
C GLU A 6 -16.35 -5.62 -0.29
N LEU A 7 -16.42 -4.72 -1.26
CA LEU A 7 -15.59 -3.51 -1.26
C LEU A 7 -15.83 -2.67 0.00
N LEU A 8 -17.09 -2.41 0.34
CA LEU A 8 -17.44 -1.58 1.50
C LEU A 8 -17.07 -2.22 2.84
N THR A 9 -17.14 -3.55 2.93
CA THR A 9 -16.84 -4.32 4.15
C THR A 9 -15.34 -4.43 4.38
N ARG A 10 -14.55 -4.59 3.32
CA ARG A 10 -13.09 -4.74 3.41
C ARG A 10 -12.32 -3.43 3.36
N THR A 11 -12.99 -2.28 3.28
CA THR A 11 -12.33 -0.96 3.30
C THR A 11 -12.96 -0.03 4.32
N ASP A 12 -12.18 0.92 4.83
CA ASP A 12 -12.69 2.03 5.61
C ASP A 12 -13.22 3.17 4.74
N ASP A 13 -13.83 4.19 5.35
CA ASP A 13 -14.36 5.37 4.68
C ASP A 13 -13.33 6.16 3.86
N ASP A 14 -12.06 6.09 4.23
CA ASP A 14 -10.92 6.67 3.51
C ASP A 14 -10.39 5.75 2.40
N GLY A 15 -11.03 4.59 2.16
CA GLY A 15 -10.65 3.61 1.14
C GLY A 15 -9.56 2.65 1.57
N THR A 16 -9.03 2.76 2.79
CA THR A 16 -7.95 1.88 3.24
C THR A 16 -8.45 0.46 3.48
N PRO A 17 -7.77 -0.56 2.96
CA PRO A 17 -8.19 -1.94 3.15
C PRO A 17 -7.93 -2.39 4.59
N LEU A 18 -8.66 -3.40 5.02
CA LEU A 18 -8.32 -4.15 6.22
C LEU A 18 -6.91 -4.76 6.09
N ALA A 19 -6.13 -4.75 7.18
CA ALA A 19 -4.78 -5.30 7.21
C ALA A 19 -4.74 -6.76 6.70
N GLU A 20 -5.77 -7.55 7.03
CA GLU A 20 -5.91 -8.95 6.63
C GLU A 20 -6.09 -9.14 5.12
N THR A 21 -6.47 -8.08 4.39
CA THR A 21 -6.62 -8.10 2.93
C THR A 21 -5.30 -7.85 2.20
N LEU A 22 -4.31 -7.23 2.85
CA LEU A 22 -3.03 -6.87 2.22
C LEU A 22 -2.27 -8.04 1.57
N PRO A 23 -2.21 -9.25 2.17
CA PRO A 23 -1.50 -10.38 1.57
C PRO A 23 -2.06 -10.86 0.23
N GLU A 24 -3.37 -10.63 -0.01
CA GLU A 24 -4.11 -11.06 -1.21
C GLU A 24 -4.57 -9.85 -2.05
N LEU A 25 -4.03 -8.67 -1.74
CA LEU A 25 -4.48 -7.41 -2.31
C LEU A 25 -4.43 -7.39 -3.85
N PRO A 26 -3.37 -7.87 -4.53
CA PRO A 26 -3.34 -7.89 -5.99
C PRO A 26 -4.46 -8.74 -6.59
N GLU A 27 -4.70 -9.94 -6.06
CA GLU A 27 -5.72 -10.87 -6.54
C GLU A 27 -7.13 -10.33 -6.31
N TRP A 28 -7.38 -9.82 -5.10
CA TRP A 28 -8.66 -9.22 -4.73
C TRP A 28 -8.96 -7.96 -5.55
N LEU A 29 -8.00 -7.03 -5.65
CA LEU A 29 -8.13 -5.82 -6.48
C LEU A 29 -8.34 -6.20 -7.96
N GLY A 30 -7.68 -7.25 -8.45
CA GLY A 30 -7.87 -7.80 -9.78
C GLY A 30 -9.32 -8.19 -10.07
N GLY A 31 -10.02 -8.76 -9.10
CA GLY A 31 -11.46 -9.05 -9.20
C GLY A 31 -12.29 -7.78 -9.41
N LEU A 32 -12.06 -6.76 -8.57
CA LEU A 32 -12.79 -5.49 -8.63
C LEU A 32 -12.53 -4.73 -9.94
N VAL A 33 -11.27 -4.65 -10.38
CA VAL A 33 -10.87 -3.96 -11.61
C VAL A 33 -11.48 -4.63 -12.84
N ARG A 34 -11.39 -5.97 -12.94
CA ARG A 34 -11.98 -6.71 -14.07
C ARG A 34 -13.50 -6.53 -14.13
N ALA A 35 -14.18 -6.59 -12.99
CA ALA A 35 -15.62 -6.36 -12.92
C ALA A 35 -15.98 -4.93 -13.35
N GLY A 36 -15.21 -3.93 -12.90
CA GLY A 36 -15.38 -2.53 -13.30
C GLY A 36 -15.28 -2.34 -14.81
N TRP A 37 -14.24 -2.90 -15.44
CA TRP A 37 -14.03 -2.86 -16.89
C TRP A 37 -15.18 -3.48 -17.67
N TRP A 38 -15.60 -4.70 -17.31
CA TRP A 38 -16.72 -5.36 -17.98
C TRP A 38 -18.03 -4.59 -17.83
N SER A 39 -18.26 -3.95 -16.67
CA SER A 39 -19.45 -3.12 -16.49
C SER A 39 -19.47 -1.93 -17.46
N GLN A 40 -18.33 -1.25 -17.65
CA GLN A 40 -18.22 -0.16 -18.63
C GLN A 40 -18.44 -0.65 -20.06
N LYS A 41 -17.86 -1.81 -20.41
CA LYS A 41 -18.00 -2.40 -21.75
C LYS A 41 -19.44 -2.82 -22.08
N LEU A 42 -20.17 -3.30 -21.08
CA LEU A 42 -21.57 -3.72 -21.22
C LEU A 42 -22.57 -2.58 -21.04
N GLY A 43 -22.12 -1.37 -20.66
CA GLY A 43 -23.01 -0.26 -20.33
C GLY A 43 -23.79 -0.44 -19.02
N GLU A 44 -23.34 -1.37 -18.16
CA GLU A 44 -23.99 -1.72 -16.91
C GLU A 44 -23.40 -0.96 -15.73
N LYS A 45 -24.25 -0.57 -14.77
CA LYS A 45 -23.79 0.14 -13.57
C LYS A 45 -23.37 -0.84 -12.48
N LEU A 46 -22.10 -1.24 -12.47
CA LEU A 46 -21.57 -2.03 -11.35
C LEU A 46 -21.46 -1.22 -10.06
N TRP A 47 -21.04 0.05 -10.10
CA TRP A 47 -20.82 0.85 -8.89
C TRP A 47 -21.98 1.82 -8.62
N THR A 48 -22.34 1.97 -7.35
CA THR A 48 -23.11 3.13 -6.85
C THR A 48 -22.18 4.33 -6.68
N LYS A 49 -22.74 5.54 -6.46
CA LYS A 49 -21.92 6.73 -6.14
C LYS A 49 -20.97 6.47 -4.96
N THR A 50 -21.49 5.87 -3.88
CA THR A 50 -20.71 5.54 -2.68
C THR A 50 -19.61 4.52 -2.94
N SER A 51 -19.94 3.40 -3.60
CA SER A 51 -18.94 2.35 -3.88
C SER A 51 -17.92 2.79 -4.93
N SER A 52 -18.31 3.62 -5.90
CA SER A 52 -17.38 4.24 -6.86
C SER A 52 -16.38 5.16 -6.16
N ALA A 53 -16.86 6.02 -5.24
CA ALA A 53 -15.98 6.87 -4.44
C ALA A 53 -15.05 6.05 -3.55
N ARG A 54 -15.57 4.97 -2.92
CA ARG A 54 -14.75 4.07 -2.11
C ARG A 54 -13.68 3.35 -2.93
N PHE A 55 -14.04 2.86 -4.11
CA PHE A 55 -13.10 2.21 -5.04
C PHE A 55 -11.99 3.18 -5.48
N ALA A 56 -12.34 4.42 -5.80
CA ALA A 56 -11.36 5.45 -6.14
C ALA A 56 -10.36 5.71 -5.01
N LYS A 57 -10.85 5.81 -3.77
CA LYS A 57 -9.99 5.98 -2.60
C LYS A 57 -9.06 4.78 -2.38
N LEU A 58 -9.59 3.55 -2.49
CA LEU A 58 -8.79 2.33 -2.41
C LEU A 58 -7.66 2.32 -3.46
N VAL A 59 -7.98 2.58 -4.73
CA VAL A 59 -6.98 2.58 -5.81
C VAL A 59 -5.89 3.62 -5.56
N ARG A 60 -6.26 4.82 -5.10
CA ARG A 60 -5.30 5.87 -4.73
C ARG A 60 -4.41 5.47 -3.56
N TRP A 61 -4.95 4.75 -2.59
CA TRP A 61 -4.18 4.30 -1.42
C TRP A 61 -3.23 3.15 -1.76
N VAL A 62 -3.63 2.23 -2.63
CA VAL A 62 -2.81 1.08 -3.04
C VAL A 62 -1.72 1.46 -4.03
N THR A 63 -1.96 2.45 -4.91
CA THR A 63 -0.98 2.86 -5.94
C THR A 63 0.40 3.21 -5.36
N PRO A 64 0.50 3.94 -4.24
CA PRO A 64 1.76 4.19 -3.54
C PRO A 64 2.54 2.96 -3.12
N LEU A 65 1.93 1.76 -3.03
CA LEU A 65 2.58 0.51 -2.64
C LEU A 65 3.25 -0.22 -3.81
N LEU A 66 3.04 0.19 -5.07
CA LEU A 66 3.71 -0.42 -6.23
C LEU A 66 5.21 -0.14 -6.21
N ARG A 67 6.02 -1.21 -6.24
CA ARG A 67 7.48 -1.14 -6.33
C ARG A 67 7.97 -1.63 -7.69
N HIS A 68 9.27 -1.47 -7.94
CA HIS A 68 9.93 -2.01 -9.13
C HIS A 68 9.74 -3.53 -9.25
N GLY A 69 9.81 -4.05 -10.48
CA GLY A 69 9.61 -5.47 -10.75
C GLY A 69 8.19 -5.99 -10.46
N ASP A 70 7.17 -5.12 -10.54
CA ASP A 70 5.76 -5.44 -10.26
C ASP A 70 5.55 -6.07 -8.88
N ARG A 71 6.30 -5.57 -7.90
CA ARG A 71 6.20 -6.01 -6.51
C ARG A 71 5.24 -5.12 -5.74
N LEU A 72 4.44 -5.70 -4.87
CA LEU A 72 3.74 -4.96 -3.84
C LEU A 72 4.70 -4.72 -2.68
N ALA A 73 4.78 -3.49 -2.17
CA ALA A 73 5.58 -3.19 -0.99
C ALA A 73 5.25 -4.19 0.12
N MET A 74 6.29 -4.61 0.87
CA MET A 74 6.19 -5.54 2.00
C MET A 74 5.81 -6.98 1.63
N SER A 75 5.62 -7.26 0.35
CA SER A 75 5.49 -8.61 -0.17
C SER A 75 6.82 -9.04 -0.78
N ASN A 76 7.25 -10.25 -0.41
CA ASN A 76 8.31 -10.96 -1.11
C ASN A 76 7.79 -11.74 -2.33
N ARG A 77 6.47 -11.76 -2.54
CA ARG A 77 5.85 -12.43 -3.69
C ARG A 77 5.80 -11.46 -4.87
N PRO A 78 6.34 -11.83 -6.03
CA PRO A 78 6.10 -11.07 -7.25
C PRO A 78 4.61 -11.12 -7.58
N ALA A 79 3.99 -9.95 -7.73
CA ALA A 79 2.61 -9.82 -8.17
C ALA A 79 2.63 -9.54 -9.67
N ARG A 80 2.78 -10.60 -10.48
CA ARG A 80 2.91 -10.48 -11.94
C ARG A 80 1.83 -9.55 -12.50
N SER A 81 2.24 -8.55 -13.27
CA SER A 81 1.35 -7.56 -13.89
C SER A 81 0.66 -6.59 -12.93
N LEU A 82 1.13 -6.44 -11.68
CA LEU A 82 0.56 -5.49 -10.72
C LEU A 82 0.57 -4.05 -11.25
N ARG A 83 1.62 -3.65 -11.98
CA ARG A 83 1.68 -2.35 -12.64
C ARG A 83 0.52 -2.17 -13.61
N SER A 84 0.34 -3.10 -14.54
CA SER A 84 -0.75 -3.04 -15.53
C SER A 84 -2.13 -3.12 -14.86
N LEU A 85 -2.26 -3.85 -13.75
CA LEU A 85 -3.48 -3.85 -12.94
C LEU A 85 -3.77 -2.46 -12.37
N LEU A 86 -2.78 -1.80 -11.77
CA LEU A 86 -2.94 -0.47 -11.19
C LEU A 86 -3.13 0.61 -12.24
N GLU A 87 -2.50 0.51 -13.40
CA GLU A 87 -2.77 1.37 -14.55
C GLU A 87 -4.24 1.24 -14.99
N SER A 88 -4.72 0.00 -15.12
CA SER A 88 -6.12 -0.28 -15.44
C SER A 88 -7.08 0.25 -14.38
N ALA A 89 -6.73 0.14 -13.10
CA ALA A 89 -7.51 0.67 -11.99
C ALA A 89 -7.57 2.20 -12.00
N ASN A 90 -6.43 2.85 -12.24
CA ASN A 90 -6.33 4.32 -12.32
C ASN A 90 -7.15 4.87 -13.49
N GLN A 91 -7.17 4.18 -14.64
CA GLN A 91 -8.06 4.53 -15.75
C GLN A 91 -9.54 4.46 -15.37
N LEU A 92 -9.96 3.44 -14.62
CA LEU A 92 -11.36 3.32 -14.17
C LEU A 92 -11.79 4.45 -13.23
N ILE A 93 -10.86 5.05 -12.47
CA ILE A 93 -11.17 6.06 -11.46
C ILE A 93 -10.89 7.50 -11.92
N GLY A 94 -10.44 7.70 -13.16
CA GLY A 94 -10.18 9.02 -13.74
C GLY A 94 -8.79 9.61 -13.52
N GLY A 95 -7.83 8.85 -12.97
CA GLY A 95 -6.40 9.17 -13.08
C GLY A 95 -5.81 10.25 -12.14
N ASP A 96 -6.39 10.50 -10.97
CA ASP A 96 -5.79 11.44 -10.01
C ASP A 96 -4.47 10.93 -9.42
N ALA A 97 -3.55 11.86 -9.16
CA ALA A 97 -2.28 11.57 -8.52
C ALA A 97 -2.50 10.99 -7.11
N PRO A 98 -1.83 9.88 -6.75
CA PRO A 98 -1.92 9.32 -5.41
C PRO A 98 -1.16 10.21 -4.40
N PRO A 99 -1.48 10.12 -3.09
CA PRO A 99 -0.73 10.85 -2.08
C PRO A 99 0.72 10.37 -2.00
N THR A 100 1.65 11.30 -1.74
CA THR A 100 3.07 10.98 -1.52
C THR A 100 3.33 10.45 -0.11
N VAL A 101 2.49 10.83 0.85
CA VAL A 101 2.53 10.35 2.24
C VAL A 101 1.13 9.87 2.65
N THR A 102 1.04 8.69 3.23
CA THR A 102 -0.20 8.15 3.80
C THR A 102 0.10 7.28 5.00
N GLN A 103 -0.80 7.25 5.97
CA GLN A 103 -0.77 6.31 7.10
C GLN A 103 -2.19 5.87 7.40
N SER A 104 -2.35 4.61 7.76
CA SER A 104 -3.63 4.02 8.15
C SER A 104 -3.41 3.03 9.28
N ASP A 105 -4.02 3.32 10.42
CA ASP A 105 -4.03 2.41 11.57
C ASP A 105 -4.84 1.14 11.29
N ARG A 106 -5.84 1.24 10.40
CA ARG A 106 -6.70 0.12 10.04
C ARG A 106 -6.02 -0.85 9.08
N ALA A 107 -5.31 -0.33 8.07
CA ALA A 107 -4.43 -1.13 7.24
C ALA A 107 -3.13 -1.52 7.98
N ARG A 108 -2.83 -0.83 9.09
CA ARG A 108 -1.57 -0.93 9.85
C ARG A 108 -0.34 -0.67 8.99
N VAL A 109 -0.45 0.30 8.07
CA VAL A 109 0.56 0.64 7.07
C VAL A 109 0.75 2.15 7.00
N ALA A 110 2.02 2.57 6.91
CA ALA A 110 2.43 3.91 6.56
C ALA A 110 3.37 3.91 5.34
N VAL A 111 3.22 4.89 4.46
CA VAL A 111 4.00 5.10 3.25
C VAL A 111 4.53 6.53 3.26
N LEU A 112 5.83 6.68 3.06
CA LEU A 112 6.51 7.95 2.87
C LEU A 112 7.22 7.93 1.51
N ARG A 113 6.99 8.96 0.69
CA ARG A 113 7.61 9.17 -0.62
C ARG A 113 7.82 10.66 -0.84
N ASP A 114 8.80 11.00 -1.67
CA ASP A 114 9.02 12.38 -2.09
C ASP A 114 8.10 12.80 -3.25
N THR A 115 7.77 11.86 -4.13
CA THR A 115 7.02 12.06 -5.37
C THR A 115 6.14 10.86 -5.70
N THR A 116 5.24 11.04 -6.68
CA THR A 116 4.33 9.99 -7.16
C THR A 116 4.97 9.05 -8.19
N SER A 117 6.19 9.35 -8.66
CA SER A 117 6.93 8.51 -9.60
C SER A 117 7.15 7.12 -9.03
N VAL A 118 6.90 6.05 -9.80
CA VAL A 118 7.13 4.66 -9.34
C VAL A 118 8.59 4.40 -8.94
N ALA A 119 9.53 5.21 -9.44
CA ALA A 119 10.96 5.15 -9.08
C ALA A 119 11.34 6.03 -7.86
N ALA A 120 10.37 6.73 -7.26
CA ALA A 120 10.57 7.58 -6.10
C ALA A 120 11.22 6.81 -4.94
N PRO A 121 12.19 7.40 -4.23
CA PRO A 121 12.55 6.97 -2.90
C PRO A 121 11.28 6.75 -2.05
N SER A 122 11.17 5.56 -1.46
CA SER A 122 10.01 5.21 -0.64
C SER A 122 10.41 4.43 0.58
N VAL A 123 9.75 4.76 1.69
CA VAL A 123 9.72 3.98 2.94
C VAL A 123 8.29 3.51 3.14
N VAL A 124 8.10 2.21 3.31
CA VAL A 124 6.84 1.62 3.76
C VAL A 124 7.07 0.89 5.06
N VAL A 125 6.18 1.13 6.02
CA VAL A 125 6.17 0.49 7.33
C VAL A 125 4.82 -0.20 7.48
N ALA A 126 4.80 -1.48 7.84
CA ALA A 126 3.62 -2.12 8.42
C ALA A 126 3.91 -2.63 9.81
N HIS A 127 2.89 -2.56 10.63
CA HIS A 127 2.92 -2.93 12.04
C HIS A 127 1.72 -3.83 12.37
N ASP A 128 1.39 -4.72 11.43
CA ASP A 128 0.31 -5.71 11.51
C ASP A 128 0.70 -6.97 12.30
N GLY A 129 1.98 -7.15 12.60
CA GLY A 129 2.53 -8.26 13.38
C GLY A 129 3.35 -7.82 14.60
N PRO A 130 3.97 -8.79 15.31
CA PRO A 130 4.76 -8.53 16.52
C PRO A 130 6.04 -7.73 16.23
N LEU A 131 6.57 -7.83 15.01
CA LEU A 131 7.68 -7.02 14.52
C LEU A 131 7.19 -6.15 13.36
N PRO A 132 7.62 -4.88 13.27
CA PRO A 132 7.34 -4.08 12.10
C PRO A 132 8.06 -4.66 10.89
N ARG A 133 7.38 -4.60 9.74
CA ARG A 133 7.98 -4.88 8.45
C ARG A 133 8.34 -3.56 7.78
N LEU A 134 9.54 -3.47 7.22
CA LEU A 134 10.02 -2.30 6.48
C LEU A 134 10.25 -2.67 5.01
N ASP A 135 9.95 -1.72 4.13
CA ASP A 135 10.31 -1.77 2.72
C ASP A 135 10.85 -0.40 2.31
N ILE A 136 12.17 -0.35 2.06
CA ILE A 136 12.87 0.86 1.66
C ILE A 136 13.45 0.63 0.28
N SER A 137 13.10 1.50 -0.65
CA SER A 137 13.51 1.40 -2.06
C SER A 137 13.85 2.75 -2.65
N ILE A 138 14.77 2.77 -3.61
CA ILE A 138 15.16 3.95 -4.38
C ILE A 138 15.36 3.49 -5.83
N GLY A 139 14.67 4.15 -6.77
CA GLY A 139 14.73 3.77 -8.18
C GLY A 139 14.22 2.34 -8.40
N ASP A 140 15.04 1.53 -9.07
CA ASP A 140 14.80 0.13 -9.37
C ASP A 140 15.41 -0.83 -8.33
N ARG A 141 15.84 -0.32 -7.17
CA ARG A 141 16.54 -1.11 -6.14
C ARG A 141 15.81 -1.09 -4.81
N THR A 142 15.69 -2.28 -4.21
CA THR A 142 15.25 -2.44 -2.81
C THR A 142 16.50 -2.40 -1.92
N LEU A 143 16.52 -1.49 -0.95
CA LEU A 143 17.63 -1.36 0.01
C LEU A 143 17.40 -2.25 1.23
N LEU A 144 16.17 -2.25 1.77
CA LEU A 144 15.79 -2.97 3.00
C LEU A 144 14.37 -3.55 2.77
N CYS A 145 14.15 -4.82 3.05
CA CYS A 145 12.83 -5.44 2.93
C CYS A 145 12.70 -6.63 3.91
N GLY A 146 11.62 -6.69 4.67
CA GLY A 146 11.32 -7.81 5.57
C GLY A 146 10.90 -7.35 6.98
N GLU A 147 10.97 -8.27 7.94
CA GLU A 147 10.77 -7.98 9.37
C GLU A 147 12.01 -7.33 9.98
N TRP A 148 11.79 -6.34 10.85
CA TRP A 148 12.87 -5.60 11.48
C TRP A 148 12.67 -5.51 12.99
N SER A 149 13.68 -5.90 13.76
CA SER A 149 13.75 -5.61 15.19
C SER A 149 14.38 -4.23 15.39
N LEU A 150 13.55 -3.23 15.69
CA LEU A 150 14.02 -1.92 16.15
C LEU A 150 14.02 -1.90 17.68
N GLU A 151 15.20 -2.07 18.28
CA GLU A 151 15.40 -1.77 19.69
C GLU A 151 15.80 -0.30 19.82
N VAL A 152 14.91 0.52 20.36
CA VAL A 152 15.25 1.87 20.82
C VAL A 152 15.36 1.82 22.34
N PRO A 153 16.59 1.81 22.91
CA PRO A 153 16.74 1.95 24.34
C PRO A 153 16.35 3.38 24.73
N PHE A 154 15.17 3.54 25.32
CA PHE A 154 14.79 4.79 25.97
C PHE A 154 15.70 4.99 27.18
N ARG A 155 16.72 5.86 27.04
CA ARG A 155 17.36 6.44 28.23
C ARG A 155 16.40 7.49 28.78
N THR A 156 15.77 7.19 29.91
CA THR A 156 15.33 8.24 30.83
C THR A 156 16.55 9.14 31.10
N ALA A 157 16.38 10.44 30.87
CA ALA A 157 17.47 11.39 30.75
C ALA A 157 18.48 11.31 31.92
N GLN A 158 19.75 11.10 31.57
CA GLN A 158 20.86 11.60 32.38
C GLN A 158 21.84 12.26 31.42
N LEU A 159 21.98 13.59 31.55
CA LEU A 159 22.94 14.39 30.79
C LEU A 159 24.34 13.81 30.97
N ALA A 160 24.90 13.23 29.91
CA ALA A 160 26.33 13.19 29.68
C ALA A 160 26.60 12.84 28.21
N SER A 161 27.23 13.78 27.52
CA SER A 161 27.72 13.74 26.16
C SER A 161 28.41 12.42 25.77
N ARG A 162 27.89 11.73 24.75
CA ARG A 162 28.65 10.84 23.85
C ARG A 162 27.87 10.61 22.55
N PRO A 163 28.53 10.53 21.38
CA PRO A 163 27.83 10.40 20.11
C PRO A 163 27.15 9.03 19.98
N MET A 164 25.89 9.04 19.55
CA MET A 164 25.11 7.84 19.26
C MET A 164 25.72 7.07 18.09
N GLY A 165 26.00 5.78 18.28
CA GLY A 165 26.17 4.82 17.20
C GLY A 165 24.87 4.05 16.99
N LEU A 166 24.23 4.23 15.84
CA LEU A 166 23.13 3.39 15.40
C LEU A 166 23.70 1.98 15.09
N ARG A 167 23.32 0.95 15.86
CA ARG A 167 23.62 -0.44 15.51
C ARG A 167 22.45 -1.01 14.73
N LEU A 168 22.60 -1.09 13.42
CA LEU A 168 21.73 -1.90 12.57
C LEU A 168 22.14 -3.37 12.73
N LEU A 169 21.20 -4.19 13.20
CA LEU A 169 21.30 -5.64 13.17
C LEU A 169 20.25 -6.15 12.18
N ALA A 170 20.69 -6.55 11.00
CA ALA A 170 19.88 -7.40 10.12
C ALA A 170 19.97 -8.83 10.65
N LYS A 171 18.83 -9.53 10.77
CA LYS A 171 18.79 -10.97 11.04
C LYS A 171 18.85 -11.77 9.74
#